data_AF-F0R816-F1
#
_entry.id   AF-F0R816-F1
#
_cell.length_a   1.000
_cell.length_b   1.000
_cell.length_c   1.000
_cell.angle_alpha   90.00
_cell.angle_beta   90.00
_cell.angle_gamma   90.00
#
_symmetry.space_group_name_H-M   'P 1'
#
loop_
_entity.id
_entity.type
_entity.pdbx_description
1 polymer ?
#
loop_
_entity_poly.entity_id
_entity_poly.type
_entity_poly.pdbx_seq_one_letter_code
_entity_poly.pdbx_strand_id
1 'polypeptide(L)'
;MKKTNVWGLLCLLLVSAFSFVSCSDDEGGIEDAGLIYGIWEPVRAQGYEVIDGDRSEWDYDVDEVNEDEYIEADYNRFGFYDDNTCTTWWYTGSGRWEVEYSGIDFSLDGNRLYVGGDYCIVSTLNSTTLVMEIHEVESDYEYYEKVTFRRVE
;
A
#
# COMPACT_ATOMS: atom_id res chain seq x y z
N MET A 1 20.91 -12.82 -22.80
CA MET A 1 20.46 -12.06 -21.61
C MET A 1 19.17 -12.72 -21.16
N LYS A 2 19.18 -13.37 -19.99
CA LYS A 2 18.02 -14.12 -19.50
C LYS A 2 16.97 -13.12 -19.03
N LYS A 3 15.77 -13.18 -19.62
CA LYS A 3 14.59 -12.45 -19.18
C LYS A 3 14.02 -13.21 -17.98
N THR A 4 14.05 -12.62 -16.80
CA THR A 4 13.23 -13.08 -15.68
C THR A 4 11.97 -12.22 -15.70
N ASN A 5 10.94 -12.74 -16.37
CA ASN A 5 9.57 -12.26 -16.18
C ASN A 5 9.16 -12.76 -14.79
N VAL A 6 9.19 -11.89 -13.78
CA VAL A 6 8.54 -12.15 -12.50
C VAL A 6 7.09 -11.71 -12.68
N TRP A 7 6.29 -12.71 -13.02
CA TRP A 7 4.85 -12.64 -13.12
C TRP A 7 4.31 -12.35 -11.71
N GLY A 8 3.43 -11.35 -11.56
CA GLY A 8 2.77 -11.04 -10.30
C GLY A 8 2.26 -12.30 -9.62
N LEU A 9 2.85 -12.61 -8.47
CA LEU A 9 2.57 -13.82 -7.71
C LEU A 9 1.96 -13.40 -6.39
N LEU A 10 0.66 -13.15 -6.47
CA LEU A 10 -0.25 -13.11 -5.33
C LEU A 10 -0.28 -14.52 -4.74
N CYS A 11 0.58 -14.76 -3.76
CA CYS A 11 0.66 -16.03 -3.03
C CYS A 11 0.34 -15.79 -1.55
N LEU A 12 -0.94 -15.89 -1.23
CA LEU A 12 -1.47 -16.04 0.13
C LEU A 12 -0.75 -17.19 0.87
N LEU A 13 -0.19 -16.92 2.04
CA LEU A 13 0.02 -17.93 3.08
C LEU A 13 0.21 -17.32 4.50
N LEU A 14 -0.89 -17.37 5.26
CA LEU A 14 -1.02 -17.72 6.68
C LEU A 14 -0.02 -17.14 7.71
N VAL A 15 -0.53 -16.15 8.46
CA VAL A 15 -0.53 -16.02 9.93
C VAL A 15 0.60 -16.74 10.68
N SER A 16 1.53 -15.96 11.24
CA SER A 16 2.08 -16.25 12.56
C SER A 16 2.34 -14.98 13.37
N ALA A 17 2.04 -15.08 14.66
CA ALA A 17 1.84 -13.99 15.60
C ALA A 17 3.13 -13.47 16.27
N PHE A 18 2.99 -12.29 16.89
CA PHE A 18 3.89 -11.62 17.85
C PHE A 18 5.06 -10.84 17.19
N SER A 19 5.30 -9.56 17.46
CA SER A 19 5.23 -8.86 18.75
C SER A 19 4.99 -7.36 18.58
N PHE A 20 4.31 -6.75 19.56
CA PHE A 20 4.14 -5.31 19.67
C PHE A 20 5.48 -4.63 19.95
N VAL A 21 5.95 -3.83 18.98
CA VAL A 21 6.82 -2.68 19.23
C VAL A 21 6.11 -1.47 18.66
N SER A 22 5.36 -0.78 19.52
CA SER A 22 4.99 0.61 19.27
C SER A 22 6.22 1.45 19.62
N CYS A 23 7.07 1.68 18.62
CA CYS A 23 8.06 2.75 18.70
C CYS A 23 7.45 3.98 18.05
N SER A 24 6.69 4.70 18.86
CA SER A 24 6.35 6.11 18.66
C SER A 24 7.61 6.93 18.98
N ASP A 25 8.37 7.31 17.97
CA ASP A 25 9.23 8.51 17.98
C ASP A 25 9.90 8.61 16.61
N ASP A 26 9.26 9.28 15.65
CA ASP A 26 9.91 10.08 14.63
C ASP A 26 8.85 10.83 13.81
N GLU A 27 9.22 11.96 13.22
CA GLU A 27 8.29 12.97 12.74
C GLU A 27 7.43 12.49 11.56
N GLY A 28 6.19 12.13 11.87
CA GLY A 28 5.19 11.61 10.95
C GLY A 28 4.24 10.73 11.74
N GLY A 29 2.97 11.10 11.76
CA GLY A 29 1.99 10.39 12.56
C GLY A 29 0.59 10.61 12.04
N ILE A 30 -0.37 10.01 12.74
CA ILE A 30 -1.78 10.26 12.49
C ILE A 30 -2.18 11.50 13.26
N GLU A 31 -2.46 12.59 12.56
CA GLU A 31 -2.95 13.83 13.18
C GLU A 31 -4.37 13.65 13.72
N ASP A 32 -5.25 13.10 12.87
CA ASP A 32 -6.64 12.78 13.17
C ASP A 32 -7.06 11.57 12.32
N ALA A 33 -7.56 10.51 12.96
CA ALA A 33 -8.02 9.31 12.28
C ALA A 33 -9.19 9.59 11.32
N GLY A 34 -10.00 10.62 11.59
CA GLY A 34 -11.08 11.05 10.69
C GLY A 34 -10.59 11.57 9.34
N LEU A 35 -9.29 11.88 9.21
CA LEU A 35 -8.71 12.29 7.92
C LEU A 35 -8.58 11.14 6.93
N ILE A 36 -8.72 9.88 7.37
CA ILE A 36 -8.67 8.71 6.49
C ILE A 36 -9.79 8.74 5.45
N TYR A 37 -10.96 9.31 5.80
CA TYR A 37 -12.11 9.37 4.91
C TYR A 37 -11.85 10.27 3.71
N GLY A 38 -12.13 9.74 2.52
CA GLY A 38 -11.84 10.38 1.24
C GLY A 38 -11.18 9.41 0.27
N ILE A 39 -10.78 9.95 -0.88
CA ILE A 39 -10.12 9.18 -1.94
C ILE A 39 -8.62 9.51 -1.95
N TRP A 40 -7.81 8.46 -1.98
CA TRP A 40 -6.36 8.46 -1.88
C TRP A 40 -5.75 7.78 -3.10
N GLU A 41 -4.97 8.53 -3.86
CA GLU A 41 -4.33 8.09 -5.11
C GLU A 41 -2.82 7.91 -4.91
N PRO A 42 -2.23 6.76 -5.30
CA PRO A 42 -0.81 6.50 -5.10
C PRO A 42 0.03 7.40 -6.01
N VAL A 43 1.10 7.96 -5.46
CA VAL A 43 2.00 8.88 -6.20
C VAL A 43 3.46 8.45 -6.17
N ARG A 44 3.88 7.66 -5.18
CA ARG A 44 5.25 7.17 -5.07
C ARG A 44 5.26 5.83 -4.34
N ALA A 45 6.09 4.91 -4.81
CA ALA A 45 6.32 3.64 -4.15
C ALA A 45 7.82 3.38 -3.97
N GLN A 46 8.16 2.88 -2.79
CA GLN A 46 9.52 2.65 -2.36
C GLN A 46 9.58 1.41 -1.50
N GLY A 47 10.61 0.60 -1.68
CA GLY A 47 10.68 -0.63 -0.93
C GLY A 47 11.90 -1.47 -1.26
N TYR A 48 11.94 -2.63 -0.63
CA TYR A 48 12.92 -3.65 -0.93
C TYR A 48 12.38 -5.04 -0.62
N GLU A 49 12.95 -6.02 -1.29
CA GLU A 49 12.73 -7.43 -1.06
C GLU A 49 14.09 -8.13 -0.93
N VAL A 50 14.21 -8.98 0.08
CA VAL A 50 15.36 -9.86 0.32
C VAL A 50 14.88 -11.29 0.22
N ILE A 51 15.47 -12.06 -0.69
CA ILE A 51 15.23 -13.51 -0.83
C ILE A 51 16.57 -14.21 -0.78
N ASP A 52 16.74 -15.17 0.13
CA ASP A 52 17.99 -15.93 0.28
C ASP A 52 19.26 -15.05 0.44
N GLY A 53 19.09 -13.83 0.98
CA GLY A 53 20.15 -12.84 1.17
C GLY A 53 20.42 -11.93 -0.04
N ASP A 54 19.78 -12.16 -1.18
CA ASP A 54 19.83 -11.27 -2.34
C ASP A 54 18.80 -10.15 -2.18
N ARG A 55 19.26 -8.89 -2.19
CA ARG A 55 18.41 -7.70 -2.00
C ARG A 55 18.11 -7.00 -3.32
N SER A 56 16.83 -6.74 -3.56
CA SER A 56 16.32 -5.90 -4.64
C SER A 56 15.60 -4.69 -4.04
N GLU A 57 15.84 -3.49 -4.57
CA GLU A 57 15.24 -2.23 -4.08
C GLU A 57 14.53 -1.52 -5.22
N TRP A 58 13.46 -0.77 -4.90
CA TRP A 58 12.76 0.09 -5.84
C TRP A 58 12.45 1.45 -5.22
N ASP A 59 12.39 2.45 -6.10
CA ASP A 59 11.96 3.80 -5.79
C ASP A 59 11.50 4.48 -7.08
N TYR A 60 10.20 4.69 -7.23
CA TYR A 60 9.63 5.30 -8.42
C TYR A 60 8.36 6.10 -8.15
N ASP A 61 8.13 7.09 -9.00
CA ASP A 61 6.89 7.87 -9.02
C ASP A 61 5.81 7.08 -9.78
N VAL A 62 4.70 6.80 -9.11
CA VAL A 62 3.61 5.98 -9.66
C VAL A 62 2.94 6.68 -10.84
N ASP A 63 2.91 8.02 -10.84
CA ASP A 63 2.41 8.84 -11.94
C ASP A 63 3.29 8.70 -13.21
N GLU A 64 4.61 8.50 -13.08
CA GLU A 64 5.54 8.43 -14.23
C GLU A 64 5.53 7.06 -14.92
N VAL A 65 5.24 6.00 -14.16
CA VAL A 65 5.21 4.61 -14.67
C VAL A 65 3.94 4.34 -15.50
N ASN A 66 2.94 5.22 -15.42
CA ASN A 66 1.59 4.99 -15.94
C ASN A 66 1.31 5.51 -17.37
N GLU A 67 2.32 5.99 -18.10
CA GLU A 67 2.15 6.44 -19.50
C GLU A 67 2.20 5.29 -20.53
N ASP A 68 2.60 4.08 -20.12
CA ASP A 68 2.65 2.90 -20.99
C ASP A 68 1.34 2.10 -20.87
N GLU A 69 0.58 2.03 -21.96
CA GLU A 69 -0.70 1.31 -22.03
C GLU A 69 -0.61 -0.21 -21.73
N TYR A 70 0.61 -0.75 -21.66
CA TYR A 70 0.90 -2.14 -21.31
C TYR A 70 1.42 -2.32 -19.89
N ILE A 71 1.59 -1.24 -19.12
CA ILE A 71 1.96 -1.28 -17.71
C ILE A 71 0.70 -1.00 -16.88
N GLU A 72 0.16 -2.07 -16.27
CA GLU A 72 -0.90 -1.97 -15.27
C GLU A 72 -0.33 -1.21 -14.06
N ALA A 73 -1.08 -0.30 -13.43
CA ALA A 73 -0.55 0.32 -12.21
C ALA A 73 -0.43 -0.75 -11.12
N ASP A 74 0.80 -0.93 -10.65
CA ASP A 74 1.12 -1.88 -9.57
C ASP A 74 0.44 -1.51 -8.24
N TYR A 75 -0.07 -0.27 -8.09
CA TYR A 75 -0.71 0.21 -6.87
C TYR A 75 -2.13 0.72 -7.10
N ASN A 76 -3.01 0.30 -6.20
CA ASN A 76 -4.41 0.70 -6.18
C ASN A 76 -4.62 2.11 -5.63
N ARG A 77 -5.65 2.78 -6.15
CA ARG A 77 -6.32 3.90 -5.47
C ARG A 77 -7.28 3.35 -4.42
N PHE A 78 -7.43 4.05 -3.31
CA PHE A 78 -8.31 3.67 -2.20
C PHE A 78 -9.31 4.76 -1.88
N GLY A 79 -10.51 4.36 -1.47
CA GLY A 79 -11.61 5.26 -1.13
C GLY A 79 -12.24 4.75 0.15
N PHE A 80 -12.05 5.50 1.23
CA PHE A 80 -12.53 5.16 2.57
C PHE A 80 -13.76 6.00 2.91
N TYR A 81 -14.87 5.35 3.22
CA TYR A 81 -16.17 5.99 3.41
C TYR A 81 -16.64 5.96 4.88
N ASP A 82 -17.56 6.85 5.21
CA ASP A 82 -18.06 7.07 6.58
C ASP A 82 -18.89 5.90 7.14
N ASP A 83 -19.31 4.98 6.28
CA ASP A 83 -19.95 3.72 6.64
C ASP A 83 -18.96 2.57 6.96
N ASN A 84 -17.67 2.89 7.05
CA ASN A 84 -16.55 1.96 7.25
C ASN A 84 -16.36 0.97 6.08
N THR A 85 -16.77 1.35 4.88
CA THR A 85 -16.44 0.60 3.66
C THR A 85 -15.33 1.25 2.85
N CYS A 86 -14.61 0.41 2.12
CA CYS A 86 -13.53 0.77 1.23
C CYS A 86 -13.86 0.34 -0.20
N THR A 87 -13.49 1.18 -1.16
CA THR A 87 -13.43 0.82 -2.58
C THR A 87 -11.99 0.92 -3.05
N THR A 88 -11.55 -0.06 -3.83
CA THR A 88 -10.24 -0.05 -4.48
C THR A 88 -10.42 0.11 -5.98
N TRP A 89 -9.50 0.82 -6.60
CA TRP A 89 -9.43 0.92 -8.06
C TRP A 89 -8.04 0.59 -8.53
N TRP A 90 -7.98 -0.17 -9.62
CA TRP A 90 -6.76 -0.41 -10.36
C TRP A 90 -6.70 0.57 -11.55
N TYR A 91 -5.51 1.01 -11.94
CA TYR A 91 -5.37 1.86 -13.11
C TYR A 91 -5.24 0.99 -14.35
N THR A 92 -6.13 1.21 -15.29
CA THR A 92 -6.08 0.53 -16.57
C THR A 92 -5.09 1.25 -17.48
N GLY A 93 -4.31 0.50 -18.26
CA GLY A 93 -3.47 1.06 -19.34
C GLY A 93 -4.23 1.86 -20.39
N SER A 94 -5.58 1.92 -20.32
CA SER A 94 -6.42 2.83 -21.09
C SER A 94 -6.54 4.25 -20.52
N GLY A 95 -5.78 4.57 -19.47
CA GLY A 95 -5.69 5.91 -18.89
C GLY A 95 -6.80 6.24 -17.88
N ARG A 96 -7.39 5.24 -17.22
CA ARG A 96 -8.48 5.44 -16.24
C ARG A 96 -8.41 4.46 -15.08
N TRP A 97 -8.88 4.90 -13.92
CA TRP A 97 -9.17 4.06 -12.76
C TRP A 97 -10.46 3.26 -12.97
N GLU A 98 -10.38 1.94 -12.77
CA GLU A 98 -11.53 1.03 -12.76
C GLU A 98 -11.71 0.40 -11.39
N VAL A 99 -12.96 0.24 -10.95
CA VAL A 99 -13.26 -0.38 -9.66
C VAL A 99 -12.77 -1.82 -9.71
N GLU A 100 -11.90 -2.18 -8.76
CA GLU A 100 -11.47 -3.56 -8.55
C GLU A 100 -12.41 -4.25 -7.57
N TYR A 101 -12.57 -3.65 -6.38
CA TYR A 101 -13.46 -4.12 -5.32
C TYR A 101 -14.20 -2.96 -4.67
N SER A 102 -15.42 -3.19 -4.19
CA SER A 102 -16.21 -2.20 -3.46
C SER A 102 -16.94 -2.84 -2.29
N GLY A 103 -17.22 -2.04 -1.26
CA GLY A 103 -17.88 -2.50 -0.04
C GLY A 103 -16.99 -3.36 0.84
N ILE A 104 -15.67 -3.19 0.76
CA ILE A 104 -14.71 -3.91 1.63
C ILE A 104 -14.76 -3.28 3.02
N ASP A 105 -14.97 -4.06 4.07
CA ASP A 105 -14.88 -3.54 5.43
C ASP A 105 -13.45 -3.03 5.72
N PHE A 106 -13.35 -1.83 6.29
CA PHE A 106 -12.08 -1.30 6.79
C PHE A 106 -12.19 -0.74 8.21
N SER A 107 -11.06 -0.64 8.89
CA SER A 107 -10.96 0.06 10.18
C SER A 107 -9.55 0.60 10.40
N LEU A 108 -9.42 1.70 11.13
CA LEU A 108 -8.15 2.27 11.54
C LEU A 108 -8.06 2.24 13.08
N ASP A 109 -7.21 1.38 13.63
CA ASP A 109 -6.94 1.26 15.07
C ASP A 109 -5.52 1.72 15.38
N GLY A 110 -5.40 2.89 16.01
CA GLY A 110 -4.12 3.58 16.13
C GLY A 110 -3.54 3.83 14.75
N ASN A 111 -2.35 3.27 14.48
CA ASN A 111 -1.69 3.33 13.17
C ASN A 111 -1.85 2.08 12.31
N ARG A 112 -2.78 1.18 12.65
CA ARG A 112 -3.03 -0.04 11.88
C ARG A 112 -4.30 0.14 11.07
N LEU A 113 -4.15 0.17 9.75
CA LEU A 113 -5.27 0.17 8.82
C LEU A 113 -5.56 -1.27 8.43
N TYR A 114 -6.77 -1.74 8.70
CA TYR A 114 -7.28 -3.03 8.28
C TYR A 114 -8.19 -2.83 7.07
N VAL A 115 -8.00 -3.61 6.01
CA VAL A 115 -8.84 -3.61 4.80
C VAL A 115 -9.07 -5.06 4.39
N GLY A 116 -10.32 -5.52 4.40
CA GLY A 116 -10.66 -6.86 3.88
C GLY A 116 -10.05 -8.05 4.64
N GLY A 117 -9.52 -7.82 5.86
CA GLY A 117 -8.85 -8.84 6.67
C GLY A 117 -7.33 -8.72 6.70
N ASP A 118 -6.74 -7.97 5.77
CA ASP A 118 -5.32 -7.63 5.77
C ASP A 118 -5.08 -6.33 6.53
N TYR A 119 -3.81 -6.05 6.89
CA TYR A 119 -3.46 -4.79 7.54
C TYR A 119 -2.13 -4.23 7.04
N CYS A 120 -2.02 -2.91 7.09
CA CYS A 120 -0.77 -2.17 6.91
C CYS A 120 -0.60 -1.14 8.04
N ILE A 121 0.59 -0.55 8.11
CA ILE A 121 0.91 0.54 9.03
C ILE A 121 0.72 1.89 8.33
N VAL A 122 -0.01 2.79 8.95
CA VAL A 122 -0.13 4.18 8.52
C VAL A 122 0.92 5.01 9.24
N SER A 123 2.01 5.36 8.54
CA SER A 123 3.09 6.17 9.11
C SER A 123 2.87 7.67 8.98
N THR A 124 1.97 8.11 8.10
CA THR A 124 1.55 9.51 7.97
C THR A 124 0.10 9.57 7.55
N LEU A 125 -0.69 10.39 8.25
CA LEU A 125 -2.05 10.75 7.83
C LEU A 125 -2.32 12.20 8.21
N ASN A 126 -2.45 13.05 7.18
CA ASN A 126 -2.85 14.45 7.31
C ASN A 126 -3.84 14.81 6.18
N SER A 127 -4.20 16.10 6.05
CA SER A 127 -5.21 16.54 5.08
C SER A 127 -4.89 16.28 3.60
N THR A 128 -3.62 16.04 3.25
CA THR A 128 -3.16 15.90 1.86
C THR A 128 -2.38 14.62 1.59
N THR A 129 -1.87 13.96 2.64
CA THR A 129 -0.91 12.87 2.53
C THR A 129 -1.32 11.70 3.42
N LEU A 130 -1.36 10.52 2.81
CA LEU A 130 -1.45 9.22 3.47
C LEU A 130 -0.20 8.42 3.08
N VAL A 131 0.47 7.81 4.05
CA VAL A 131 1.58 6.89 3.80
C VAL A 131 1.24 5.56 4.45
N MET A 132 1.24 4.50 3.64
CA MET A 132 1.00 3.13 4.07
C MET A 132 2.27 2.30 3.92
N GLU A 133 2.57 1.48 4.92
CA GLU A 133 3.77 0.67 5.00
C GLU A 133 3.44 -0.78 5.36
N ILE A 134 4.09 -1.72 4.68
CA ILE A 134 4.06 -3.15 4.98
C ILE A 134 5.49 -3.58 5.26
N HIS A 135 5.71 -4.35 6.32
CA HIS A 135 7.00 -4.94 6.65
C HIS A 135 6.80 -6.38 7.10
N GLU A 136 7.33 -7.31 6.32
CA GLU A 136 7.29 -8.74 6.55
C GLU A 136 8.71 -9.26 6.74
N VAL A 137 8.92 -10.07 7.78
CA VAL A 137 10.23 -10.64 8.10
C VAL A 137 10.05 -12.11 8.45
N GLU A 138 10.67 -12.96 7.64
CA GLU A 138 10.79 -14.41 7.86
C GLU A 138 12.28 -14.82 7.90
N SER A 139 12.58 -16.13 7.89
CA SER A 139 13.96 -16.62 8.06
C SER A 139 14.92 -16.24 6.94
N ASP A 140 14.42 -16.26 5.73
CA ASP A 140 15.12 -16.15 4.44
C ASP A 140 14.43 -15.16 3.50
N TYR A 141 13.41 -14.47 4.03
CA TYR A 141 12.60 -13.50 3.33
C TYR A 141 12.44 -12.24 4.17
N GLU A 142 12.62 -11.08 3.56
CA GLU A 142 12.23 -9.79 4.15
C GLU A 142 11.64 -8.91 3.05
N TYR A 143 10.47 -8.34 3.30
CA TYR A 143 9.81 -7.44 2.36
C TYR A 143 9.38 -6.17 3.08
N TYR A 144 9.74 -5.03 2.50
CA TYR A 144 9.31 -3.73 2.95
C TYR A 144 8.75 -2.95 1.78
N GLU A 145 7.57 -2.37 1.97
CA GLU A 145 6.92 -1.52 0.99
C GLU A 145 6.38 -0.28 1.68
N LYS A 146 6.56 0.85 1.03
CA LYS A 146 6.06 2.15 1.44
C LYS A 146 5.43 2.83 0.24
N VAL A 147 4.14 3.10 0.35
CA VAL A 147 3.38 3.79 -0.69
C VAL A 147 2.87 5.12 -0.14
N THR A 148 3.17 6.19 -0.86
CA THR A 148 2.67 7.54 -0.57
C THR A 148 1.48 7.84 -1.45
N PHE A 149 0.44 8.39 -0.86
CA PHE A 149 -0.81 8.75 -1.52
C PHE A 149 -1.10 10.24 -1.36
N ARG A 150 -1.70 10.81 -2.41
CA ARG A 150 -2.31 12.14 -2.35
C ARG A 150 -3.82 12.04 -2.19
N ARG A 151 -4.41 13.00 -1.49
CA ARG A 151 -5.86 13.17 -1.47
C ARG A 151 -6.35 13.74 -2.81
N VAL A 152 -7.41 13.19 -3.38
CA VAL A 152 -7.99 13.68 -4.65
C VAL A 152 -9.42 14.20 -4.54
N GLU A 153 -10.15 13.87 -3.47
CA GLU A 153 -11.50 14.38 -3.16
C GLU A 153 -11.72 14.57 -1.65
#